data_AF-A0A1G5K6D1-F1
#
_entry.id   AF-A0A1G5K6D1-F1
#
_cell.length_a   1.000
_cell.length_b   1.000
_cell.length_c   1.000
_cell.angle_alpha   90.00
_cell.angle_beta   90.00
_cell.angle_gamma   90.00
#
_symmetry.space_group_name_H-M   'P 1'
#
loop_
_entity.id
_entity.type
_entity.pdbx_description
1 polymer ?
#
loop_
_entity_poly.entity_id
_entity_poly.type
_entity_poly.pdbx_seq_one_letter_code
_entity_poly.pdbx_strand_id
1 'polypeptide(L)'
;MRRVLAVLILSAALLVIAGPAAIGTLALRLGWDRLAVVMLQDDAARGVALYRLGDHAAADAAFARAGRSQTFNRALSLAATGDYPLSVAYFDAVLFVNPADEQARASRELVASMYDPHRGDSTAPGRIMGHGGLPASDEEIQAALTGAAAEHLRRPLEARGLAASDEWLQSLTDDPGAFLRLRIHAEFDRRAQLGLIRPEAQDPW
;
A
#
# COMPACT_ATOMS: atom_id res chain seq x y z
N MET A 1 -5.42 -45.50 -31.02
CA MET A 1 -6.16 -44.42 -31.71
C MET A 1 -7.55 -44.16 -31.12
N ARG A 2 -8.49 -45.12 -31.11
CA ARG A 2 -9.85 -44.90 -30.56
C ARG A 2 -9.91 -44.36 -29.12
N ARG A 3 -9.07 -44.87 -28.21
CA ARG A 3 -9.02 -44.41 -26.81
C ARG A 3 -8.53 -42.97 -26.68
N VAL A 4 -7.53 -42.58 -27.47
CA VAL A 4 -7.01 -41.20 -27.51
C VAL A 4 -8.09 -40.25 -28.04
N LEU A 5 -8.79 -40.64 -29.09
CA LEU A 5 -9.90 -39.86 -29.64
C LEU A 5 -11.02 -39.66 -28.61
N ALA A 6 -11.39 -40.72 -27.88
CA ALA A 6 -12.42 -40.65 -26.83
C ALA A 6 -12.01 -39.69 -25.69
N VAL A 7 -10.75 -39.74 -25.26
CA VAL A 7 -10.23 -38.82 -24.22
C VAL A 7 -10.25 -37.38 -24.72
N LEU A 8 -9.83 -37.12 -25.96
CA LEU A 8 -9.87 -35.77 -26.53
C LEU A 8 -11.29 -35.21 -26.63
N ILE A 9 -12.25 -36.02 -27.07
CA ILE A 9 -13.67 -35.64 -27.14
C ILE A 9 -14.21 -35.34 -25.74
N LEU A 10 -13.91 -36.19 -24.76
CA LEU A 10 -14.34 -35.97 -23.38
C LEU A 10 -13.73 -34.68 -22.80
N SER A 11 -12.44 -34.43 -23.07
CA SER A 11 -11.73 -33.22 -22.64
C SER A 11 -12.37 -31.96 -23.23
N ALA A 12 -12.69 -31.99 -24.53
CA ALA A 12 -13.38 -30.90 -25.21
C ALA A 12 -14.79 -30.67 -24.64
N ALA A 13 -15.53 -31.75 -24.37
CA ALA A 13 -16.85 -31.66 -23.75
C ALA A 13 -16.78 -31.03 -22.34
N LEU A 14 -15.80 -31.43 -21.53
CA LEU A 14 -15.58 -30.85 -20.21
C LEU A 14 -15.20 -29.36 -20.28
N LEU A 15 -14.41 -28.94 -21.26
CA LEU A 15 -14.08 -27.53 -21.48
C LEU A 15 -15.30 -26.69 -21.87
N VAL A 16 -16.17 -27.23 -22.73
CA VAL A 16 -17.44 -26.56 -23.10
C VAL A 16 -18.34 -26.41 -21.88
N ILE A 17 -18.46 -27.46 -21.05
CA ILE A 17 -19.24 -27.44 -19.81
C ILE A 17 -18.67 -26.43 -18.80
N ALA A 18 -17.35 -26.34 -18.69
CA ALA A 18 -16.66 -25.41 -17.80
C ALA A 18 -16.76 -23.93 -18.24
N GLY A 19 -17.15 -23.68 -19.49
CA GLY A 19 -17.43 -22.35 -20.01
C GLY A 19 -16.22 -21.59 -20.56
N PRO A 20 -16.44 -20.37 -21.08
CA PRO A 20 -15.42 -19.61 -21.83
C PRO A 20 -14.19 -19.25 -20.99
N ALA A 21 -14.35 -19.01 -19.68
CA ALA A 21 -13.22 -18.70 -18.80
C ALA A 21 -12.21 -19.86 -18.67
N ALA A 22 -12.67 -21.11 -18.69
CA ALA A 22 -11.80 -22.29 -18.66
C ALA A 22 -10.99 -22.42 -19.96
N ILE A 23 -11.65 -22.20 -21.10
CA ILE A 23 -11.00 -22.14 -22.41
C ILE A 23 -9.97 -21.00 -22.44
N GLY A 24 -10.33 -19.81 -21.94
CA GLY A 24 -9.43 -18.65 -21.87
C GLY A 24 -8.20 -18.91 -20.98
N THR A 25 -8.38 -19.58 -19.85
CA THR A 25 -7.26 -19.96 -18.96
C THR A 25 -6.34 -20.97 -19.62
N LEU A 26 -6.90 -21.96 -20.34
CA LEU A 26 -6.10 -22.91 -21.11
C LEU A 26 -5.35 -22.19 -22.24
N ALA A 27 -6.03 -21.31 -22.97
CA ALA A 27 -5.42 -20.49 -24.03
C ALA A 27 -4.24 -19.68 -23.49
N LEU A 28 -4.39 -19.04 -22.32
CA LEU A 28 -3.31 -18.28 -21.67
C LEU A 28 -2.10 -19.15 -21.30
N ARG A 29 -2.35 -20.37 -20.81
CA ARG A 29 -1.28 -21.33 -20.48
C ARG A 29 -0.55 -21.85 -21.71
N LEU A 30 -1.26 -21.96 -22.84
CA LEU A 30 -0.70 -22.37 -24.12
C LEU A 30 -0.07 -21.21 -24.92
N GLY A 31 -0.13 -19.98 -24.41
CA GLY A 31 0.39 -18.78 -25.09
C GLY A 31 -0.50 -18.28 -26.24
N TRP A 32 -1.75 -18.73 -26.32
CA TRP A 32 -2.73 -18.22 -27.28
C TRP A 32 -3.37 -16.94 -26.75
N ASP A 33 -2.55 -15.93 -26.51
CA ASP A 33 -2.93 -14.74 -25.73
C ASP A 33 -4.09 -13.96 -26.37
N ARG A 34 -4.17 -13.91 -27.72
CA ARG A 34 -5.32 -13.31 -28.42
C ARG A 34 -6.64 -13.98 -28.08
N LEU A 35 -6.66 -15.31 -28.05
CA LEU A 35 -7.86 -16.06 -27.67
C LEU A 35 -8.16 -15.88 -26.18
N ALA A 36 -7.12 -15.85 -25.34
CA ALA A 36 -7.25 -15.61 -23.91
C ALA A 36 -7.94 -14.27 -23.62
N VAL A 37 -7.54 -13.18 -24.29
CA VAL A 37 -8.15 -11.85 -24.09
C VAL A 37 -9.65 -11.84 -24.39
N VAL A 38 -10.08 -12.56 -25.43
CA VAL A 38 -11.49 -12.62 -25.84
C VAL A 38 -12.32 -13.48 -24.89
N MET A 39 -11.74 -14.57 -24.38
CA MET A 39 -12.44 -15.56 -23.57
C MET A 39 -12.39 -15.28 -22.07
N LEU A 40 -11.38 -14.56 -21.58
CA LEU A 40 -11.20 -14.23 -20.16
C LEU A 40 -12.06 -13.04 -19.75
N GLN A 41 -12.78 -13.23 -18.65
CA GLN A 41 -13.57 -12.19 -17.98
C GLN A 41 -12.79 -11.55 -16.81
N ASP A 42 -11.87 -12.30 -16.20
CA ASP A 42 -11.03 -11.84 -15.09
C ASP A 42 -9.99 -10.80 -15.58
N ASP A 43 -10.00 -9.63 -14.95
CA ASP A 43 -9.13 -8.51 -15.35
C ASP A 43 -7.64 -8.82 -15.11
N ALA A 44 -7.29 -9.57 -14.07
CA ALA A 44 -5.89 -9.91 -13.79
C ALA A 44 -5.31 -10.82 -14.89
N ALA A 45 -5.97 -11.94 -15.18
CA ALA A 45 -5.53 -12.87 -16.21
C ALA A 45 -5.56 -12.23 -17.60
N ARG A 46 -6.56 -11.39 -17.88
CA ARG A 46 -6.63 -10.64 -19.15
C ARG A 46 -5.49 -9.62 -19.27
N GLY A 47 -5.12 -8.94 -18.20
CA GLY A 47 -3.98 -8.02 -18.17
C GLY A 47 -2.67 -8.72 -18.52
N VAL A 48 -2.44 -9.94 -18.03
CA VAL A 48 -1.25 -10.74 -18.38
C VAL A 48 -1.22 -11.06 -19.89
N ALA A 49 -2.36 -11.45 -20.45
CA ALA A 49 -2.47 -11.73 -21.89
C ALA A 49 -2.21 -10.47 -22.74
N LEU A 50 -2.77 -9.33 -22.35
CA LEU A 50 -2.56 -8.03 -23.01
C LEU A 50 -1.08 -7.61 -22.96
N TYR A 51 -0.44 -7.78 -21.80
CA TYR A 51 0.97 -7.46 -21.63
C TYR A 51 1.86 -8.29 -22.56
N ARG A 52 1.60 -9.59 -22.71
CA ARG A 52 2.34 -10.48 -23.62
C ARG A 52 2.15 -10.12 -25.10
N LEU A 53 0.98 -9.57 -25.45
CA LEU A 53 0.70 -9.06 -26.79
C LEU A 53 1.36 -7.71 -27.08
N GLY A 54 2.00 -7.08 -26.08
CA GLY A 54 2.63 -5.77 -26.19
C GLY A 54 1.69 -4.59 -25.99
N ASP A 55 0.40 -4.83 -25.68
CA ASP A 55 -0.55 -3.76 -25.35
C ASP A 55 -0.44 -3.40 -23.87
N HIS A 56 0.65 -2.72 -23.53
CA HIS A 56 0.98 -2.39 -22.14
C HIS A 56 0.01 -1.38 -21.51
N ALA A 57 -0.59 -0.49 -22.32
CA ALA A 57 -1.58 0.47 -21.84
C ALA A 57 -2.90 -0.23 -21.45
N ALA A 58 -3.41 -1.14 -22.29
CA ALA A 58 -4.58 -1.92 -21.93
C ALA A 58 -4.30 -2.89 -20.76
N ALA A 59 -3.08 -3.43 -20.68
CA ALA A 59 -2.65 -4.24 -19.54
C ALA A 59 -2.67 -3.44 -18.22
N ASP A 60 -2.12 -2.22 -18.19
CA ASP A 60 -2.17 -1.37 -16.98
C ASP A 60 -3.61 -1.11 -16.54
N ALA A 61 -4.50 -0.77 -17.46
CA ALA A 61 -5.90 -0.53 -17.16
C ALA A 61 -6.59 -1.78 -16.58
N ALA A 62 -6.26 -2.97 -17.08
CA ALA A 62 -6.77 -4.23 -16.55
C ALA A 62 -6.22 -4.51 -15.13
N PHE A 63 -4.90 -4.34 -14.91
CA PHE A 63 -4.30 -4.50 -13.58
C PHE A 63 -4.83 -3.49 -12.57
N ALA A 64 -5.11 -2.26 -12.99
CA ALA A 64 -5.74 -1.23 -12.17
C ALA A 64 -7.12 -1.67 -11.65
N ARG A 65 -7.94 -2.28 -12.51
CA ARG A 65 -9.26 -2.82 -12.12
C ARG A 65 -9.15 -4.06 -11.23
N ALA A 66 -8.18 -4.93 -11.49
CA ALA A 66 -7.92 -6.11 -10.68
C ALA A 66 -7.44 -5.77 -9.25
N GLY A 67 -6.80 -4.62 -9.07
CA GLY A 67 -6.47 -4.05 -7.77
C GLY A 67 -5.18 -4.62 -7.15
N ARG A 68 -5.15 -4.69 -5.82
CA ARG A 68 -3.91 -4.90 -5.02
C ARG A 68 -3.16 -6.19 -5.34
N SER A 69 -3.85 -7.24 -5.79
CA SER A 69 -3.21 -8.52 -6.16
C SER A 69 -2.28 -8.39 -7.37
N GLN A 70 -2.42 -7.32 -8.15
CA GLN A 70 -1.66 -7.08 -9.38
C GLN A 70 -0.64 -5.95 -9.24
N THR A 71 -0.25 -5.55 -8.02
CA THR A 71 0.67 -4.43 -7.76
C THR A 71 1.99 -4.56 -8.55
N PHE A 72 2.59 -5.76 -8.57
CA PHE A 72 3.81 -6.04 -9.32
C PHE A 72 3.59 -5.96 -10.85
N ASN A 73 2.52 -6.58 -11.35
CA ASN A 73 2.21 -6.57 -12.77
C ASN A 73 1.88 -5.17 -13.28
N ARG A 74 1.25 -4.34 -12.43
CA ARG A 74 1.01 -2.94 -12.70
C ARG A 74 2.32 -2.13 -12.77
N ALA A 75 3.26 -2.40 -11.87
CA ALA A 75 4.60 -1.78 -11.93
C ALA A 75 5.29 -2.06 -13.28
N LEU A 76 5.19 -3.30 -13.78
CA LEU A 76 5.71 -3.68 -15.09
C LEU A 76 5.01 -2.96 -16.25
N SER A 77 3.67 -2.89 -16.26
CA SER A 77 2.94 -2.19 -17.33
C SER A 77 3.27 -0.69 -17.36
N LEU A 78 3.39 -0.05 -16.19
CA LEU A 78 3.78 1.36 -16.08
C LEU A 78 5.21 1.61 -16.58
N ALA A 79 6.15 0.71 -16.26
CA ALA A 79 7.50 0.78 -16.81
C ALA A 79 7.49 0.68 -18.33
N ALA A 80 6.70 -0.25 -18.87
CA ALA A 80 6.59 -0.45 -20.31
C ALA A 80 5.90 0.71 -21.04
N THR A 81 5.02 1.48 -20.37
CA THR A 81 4.41 2.70 -20.92
C THR A 81 5.22 3.96 -20.66
N GLY A 82 6.36 3.87 -19.97
CA GLY A 82 7.26 5.00 -19.72
C GLY A 82 6.91 5.85 -18.50
N ASP A 83 5.93 5.46 -17.69
CA ASP A 83 5.64 6.11 -16.40
C ASP A 83 6.55 5.55 -15.31
N TYR A 84 7.84 5.83 -15.47
CA TYR A 84 8.90 5.31 -14.60
C TYR A 84 8.76 5.76 -13.13
N PRO A 85 8.40 7.02 -12.81
CA PRO A 85 8.19 7.42 -11.42
C PRO A 85 7.08 6.63 -10.74
N LEU A 86 5.93 6.45 -11.40
CA LEU A 86 4.82 5.70 -10.81
C LEU A 86 5.15 4.20 -10.73
N SER A 87 5.84 3.66 -11.74
CA SER A 87 6.32 2.27 -11.72
C SER A 87 7.23 1.99 -10.52
N VAL A 88 8.21 2.85 -10.25
CA VAL A 88 9.09 2.72 -9.07
C VAL A 88 8.28 2.73 -7.77
N ALA A 89 7.29 3.61 -7.65
CA ALA A 89 6.43 3.65 -6.47
C ALA A 89 5.63 2.35 -6.27
N TYR A 90 5.16 1.74 -7.37
CA TYR A 90 4.48 0.44 -7.30
C TYR A 90 5.43 -0.71 -6.93
N PHE A 91 6.67 -0.71 -7.41
CA PHE A 91 7.66 -1.68 -6.95
C PHE A 91 8.03 -1.48 -5.48
N ASP A 92 8.14 -0.23 -5.03
CA ASP A 92 8.35 0.09 -3.61
C ASP A 92 7.18 -0.43 -2.75
N ALA A 93 5.94 -0.40 -3.26
CA ALA A 93 4.79 -1.00 -2.58
C ALA A 93 4.88 -2.54 -2.50
N VAL A 94 5.43 -3.21 -3.51
CA VAL A 94 5.71 -4.66 -3.46
C VAL A 94 6.78 -4.96 -2.41
N LEU A 95 7.87 -4.19 -2.41
CA LEU A 95 8.98 -4.33 -1.47
C LEU A 95 8.60 -3.99 -0.02
N PHE A 96 7.60 -3.12 0.18
CA PHE A 96 7.05 -2.85 1.50
C PHE A 96 6.40 -4.10 2.12
N VAL A 97 5.71 -4.92 1.31
CA VAL A 97 5.09 -6.17 1.77
C VAL A 97 6.12 -7.29 1.88
N ASN A 98 7.02 -7.40 0.91
CA ASN A 98 8.09 -8.40 0.89
C ASN A 98 9.45 -7.75 0.58
N PRO A 99 10.19 -7.27 1.60
CA PRO A 99 11.49 -6.62 1.40
C PRO A 99 12.56 -7.54 0.79
N ALA A 100 12.38 -8.86 0.91
CA ALA A 100 13.30 -9.86 0.39
C ALA A 100 13.09 -10.17 -1.09
N ASP A 101 12.05 -9.64 -1.75
CA ASP A 101 11.76 -9.91 -3.17
C ASP A 101 12.87 -9.37 -4.10
N GLU A 102 13.73 -10.29 -4.55
CA GLU A 102 14.87 -9.96 -5.41
C GLU A 102 14.42 -9.46 -6.79
N GLN A 103 13.36 -10.04 -7.33
CA GLN A 103 12.84 -9.66 -8.64
C GLN A 103 12.27 -8.24 -8.62
N ALA A 104 11.50 -7.90 -7.58
CA ALA A 104 10.99 -6.54 -7.40
C ALA A 104 12.12 -5.54 -7.21
N ARG A 105 13.15 -5.88 -6.42
CA ARG A 105 14.32 -5.00 -6.19
C ARG A 105 15.08 -4.73 -7.49
N ALA A 106 15.41 -5.79 -8.24
CA ALA A 106 16.12 -5.66 -9.51
C ALA A 106 15.31 -4.86 -10.55
N SER A 107 13.99 -5.12 -10.64
CA SER A 107 13.10 -4.39 -11.55
C SER A 107 13.00 -2.92 -11.18
N ARG A 108 12.87 -2.62 -9.88
CA ARG A 108 12.82 -1.26 -9.34
C ARG A 108 14.09 -0.47 -9.62
N GLU A 109 15.25 -1.08 -9.43
CA GLU A 109 16.56 -0.47 -9.72
C GLU A 109 16.74 -0.20 -11.21
N LEU A 110 16.39 -1.18 -12.06
CA LEU A 110 16.43 -1.02 -13.51
C LEU A 110 15.54 0.14 -13.96
N VAL A 111 14.29 0.20 -13.51
CA VAL A 111 13.37 1.28 -13.89
C VAL A 111 13.81 2.63 -13.33
N ALA A 112 14.35 2.68 -12.10
CA ALA A 112 14.90 3.91 -11.52
C ALA A 112 16.07 4.49 -12.32
N SER A 113 16.80 3.67 -13.08
CA SER A 113 17.86 4.14 -13.98
C SER A 113 17.34 4.74 -15.31
N MET A 114 16.07 4.56 -15.64
CA MET A 114 15.47 5.01 -16.91
C MET A 114 15.02 6.48 -16.89
N TYR A 115 15.03 7.12 -15.72
CA TYR A 115 14.67 8.53 -15.58
C TYR A 115 15.55 9.22 -14.54
N ASP A 116 15.71 10.53 -14.68
CA ASP A 116 16.33 11.36 -13.66
C ASP A 116 15.26 11.77 -12.63
N PRO A 117 15.30 11.23 -11.40
CA PRO A 117 14.31 11.59 -10.40
C PRO A 117 14.49 13.06 -10.02
N HIS A 118 13.47 13.88 -10.32
CA HIS A 118 13.37 15.23 -9.79
C HIS A 118 13.33 15.16 -8.26
N ARG A 119 14.50 15.37 -7.64
CA ARG A 119 14.64 15.55 -6.20
C ARG A 119 14.40 17.02 -5.92
N GLY A 120 13.52 17.33 -4.98
CA GLY A 120 13.34 18.71 -4.54
C GLY A 120 14.64 19.21 -3.93
N ASP A 121 15.17 20.30 -4.48
CA ASP A 121 16.28 21.02 -3.86
C ASP A 121 15.78 21.63 -2.56
N SER A 122 16.33 21.18 -1.43
CA SER A 122 16.07 21.82 -0.15
C SER A 122 17.14 22.87 0.09
N THR A 123 16.77 24.14 0.09
CA THR A 123 17.65 25.23 0.56
C THR A 123 17.54 25.45 2.07
N ALA A 124 16.65 24.72 2.74
CA ALA A 124 16.45 24.84 4.18
C ALA A 124 17.56 24.09 4.93
N PRO A 125 18.29 24.77 5.84
CA PRO A 125 19.15 24.08 6.79
C PRO A 125 18.26 23.19 7.69
N GLY A 126 18.63 21.92 7.83
CA GLY A 126 17.80 20.95 8.53
C GLY A 126 18.55 19.68 8.91
N ARG A 127 17.97 18.93 9.86
CA ARG A 127 18.55 17.69 10.40
C ARG A 127 18.38 16.49 9.47
N ILE A 128 17.53 16.60 8.45
CA ILE A 128 17.39 15.60 7.38
C ILE A 128 18.10 16.18 6.16
N MET A 129 19.22 15.57 5.78
CA MET A 129 19.98 15.95 4.61
C MET A 129 19.15 15.65 3.35
N GLY A 130 18.46 16.67 2.84
CA GLY A 130 17.95 16.66 1.48
C GLY A 130 19.12 16.75 0.48
N HIS A 131 18.93 16.29 -0.75
CA HIS A 131 19.93 16.53 -1.79
C HIS A 131 20.04 18.05 -2.02
N GLY A 132 21.27 18.59 -2.03
CA GLY A 132 21.48 20.04 -2.16
C GLY A 132 21.27 20.86 -0.87
N GLY A 133 20.93 20.22 0.25
CA GLY A 133 20.81 20.88 1.55
C GLY A 133 22.13 21.47 2.04
N LEU A 134 22.09 22.71 2.52
CA LEU A 134 23.18 23.27 3.30
C LEU A 134 23.36 22.43 4.57
N PRO A 135 24.60 22.06 4.94
CA PRO A 135 24.83 21.39 6.21
C PRO A 135 24.32 22.30 7.33
N ALA A 136 23.63 21.71 8.31
CA ALA A 136 23.27 22.42 9.53
C ALA A 136 24.56 23.01 10.14
N SER A 137 24.49 24.26 10.59
CA SER A 137 25.63 24.92 11.23
C SER A 137 26.00 24.19 12.54
N ASP A 138 27.27 24.28 12.93
CA ASP A 138 27.73 23.69 14.19
C ASP A 138 26.92 24.22 15.39
N GLU A 139 26.48 25.49 15.35
CA GLU A 139 25.60 26.09 16.34
C GLU A 139 24.22 25.43 16.40
N GLU A 140 23.59 25.14 15.25
CA GLU A 140 22.30 24.44 15.19
C GLU A 140 22.43 22.99 15.68
N ILE A 141 23.54 22.32 15.35
CA ILE A 141 23.84 20.96 15.82
C ILE A 141 24.02 20.98 17.34
N GLN A 142 24.80 21.91 17.88
CA GLN A 142 25.05 22.05 19.32
C GLN A 142 23.79 22.46 20.09
N ALA A 143 23.01 23.43 19.60
CA ALA A 143 21.73 23.84 20.18
C ALA A 143 20.75 22.66 20.24
N ALA A 144 20.75 21.82 19.21
CA ALA A 144 19.85 20.67 19.14
C ALA A 144 20.36 19.43 19.91
N LEU A 145 21.65 19.39 20.30
CA LEU A 145 22.24 18.40 21.20
C LEU A 145 22.12 18.79 22.67
N THR A 146 22.06 20.08 22.99
CA THR A 146 22.05 20.62 24.35
C THR A 146 20.70 20.55 25.07
N GLY A 147 19.70 19.85 24.51
CA GLY A 147 18.43 19.52 25.17
C GLY A 147 17.48 20.71 25.38
N ALA A 148 18.01 21.91 25.62
CA ALA A 148 17.23 23.13 25.83
C ALA A 148 16.38 23.45 24.61
N ALA A 149 16.93 23.48 23.39
CA ALA A 149 16.18 23.73 22.16
C ALA A 149 15.20 22.58 21.80
N ALA A 150 15.39 21.39 22.36
CA ALA A 150 14.48 20.26 22.14
C ALA A 150 13.10 20.52 22.77
N GLU A 151 13.00 21.35 23.80
CA GLU A 151 11.73 21.61 24.49
C GLU A 151 10.77 22.47 23.67
N HIS A 152 11.29 23.38 22.84
CA HIS A 152 10.51 24.31 22.01
C HIS A 152 10.28 23.73 20.59
N LEU A 153 11.13 22.79 20.18
CA LEU A 153 11.01 22.02 18.93
C LEU A 153 10.22 20.71 19.10
N ARG A 154 10.02 20.23 20.33
CA ARG A 154 8.95 19.29 20.66
C ARG A 154 7.64 20.01 20.37
N ARG A 155 7.09 19.83 19.16
CA ARG A 155 5.65 20.02 18.95
C ARG A 155 4.96 19.41 20.17
N PRO A 156 4.07 20.14 20.86
CA PRO A 156 3.16 19.48 21.77
C PRO A 156 2.50 18.39 20.96
N LEU A 157 2.86 17.14 21.23
CA LEU A 157 2.17 15.99 20.71
C LEU A 157 0.82 16.07 21.39
N GLU A 158 -0.12 16.82 20.82
CA GLU A 158 -1.51 16.72 21.20
C GLU A 158 -1.87 15.25 21.05
N ALA A 159 -2.00 14.64 22.23
CA ALA A 159 -2.18 13.25 22.55
C ALA A 159 -2.59 12.35 21.38
N ARG A 160 -1.65 11.52 20.92
CA ARG A 160 -1.84 10.10 20.54
C ARG A 160 -0.52 9.53 20.03
N GLY A 161 0.14 8.70 20.84
CA GLY A 161 1.20 7.82 20.34
C GLY A 161 2.52 7.82 21.12
N LEU A 162 2.49 8.00 22.44
CA LEU A 162 3.59 7.45 23.24
C LEU A 162 3.32 5.95 23.41
N ALA A 163 4.28 5.11 23.00
CA ALA A 163 4.28 3.71 23.38
C ALA A 163 4.37 3.64 24.91
N ALA A 164 3.57 2.77 25.54
CA ALA A 164 3.55 2.61 26.99
C ALA A 164 4.83 1.92 27.48
N SER A 165 5.95 2.65 27.52
CA SER A 165 7.21 2.18 28.08
C SER A 165 7.18 2.19 29.62
N ASP A 166 8.07 1.43 30.23
CA ASP A 166 8.18 1.36 31.70
C ASP A 166 8.49 2.73 32.33
N GLU A 167 9.33 3.54 31.66
CA GLU A 167 9.65 4.91 32.09
C GLU A 167 8.42 5.85 32.03
N TRP A 168 7.57 5.67 31.01
CA TRP A 168 6.32 6.42 30.89
C TRP A 168 5.32 5.99 31.97
N LEU A 169 5.19 4.70 32.24
CA LEU A 169 4.34 4.17 33.31
C LEU A 169 4.74 4.70 34.69
N GLN A 170 6.05 4.86 34.94
CA GLN A 170 6.57 5.42 36.19
C GLN A 170 6.30 6.92 36.35
N SER A 171 6.04 7.63 35.25
CA SER A 171 5.67 9.06 35.29
C SER A 171 4.19 9.30 35.59
N LEU A 172 3.35 8.27 35.51
CA LEU A 172 1.93 8.39 35.78
C LEU A 172 1.70 8.53 37.28
N THR A 173 1.06 9.62 37.68
CA THR A 173 0.58 9.80 39.05
C THR A 173 -0.41 8.68 39.39
N ASP A 174 -0.13 7.93 40.45
CA ASP A 174 -0.99 6.84 40.92
C ASP A 174 -2.24 7.40 41.66
N ASP A 175 -3.10 8.09 40.90
CA ASP A 175 -4.41 8.58 41.34
C ASP A 175 -5.53 7.82 40.59
N PRO A 176 -5.97 6.67 41.13
CA PRO A 176 -7.04 5.89 40.51
C PRO A 176 -8.37 6.67 40.43
N GLY A 177 -8.57 7.69 41.27
CA GLY A 177 -9.78 8.51 41.26
C GLY A 177 -9.85 9.49 40.10
N ALA A 178 -8.70 10.04 39.68
CA ALA A 178 -8.61 10.85 38.45
C ALA A 178 -8.88 10.00 37.21
N PHE A 179 -8.28 8.81 37.14
CA PHE A 179 -8.50 7.88 36.03
C PHE A 179 -9.98 7.48 35.89
N LEU A 180 -10.63 7.09 36.98
CA LEU A 180 -12.04 6.71 36.97
C LEU A 180 -12.96 7.85 36.50
N ARG A 181 -12.72 9.09 36.96
CA ARG A 181 -13.49 10.27 36.51
C ARG A 181 -13.34 10.50 35.02
N LEU A 182 -12.11 10.49 34.51
CA LEU A 182 -11.84 10.64 33.08
C LEU A 182 -12.48 9.52 32.26
N ARG A 183 -12.46 8.29 32.77
CA ARG A 183 -13.06 7.14 32.09
C ARG A 183 -14.58 7.22 32.04
N ILE A 184 -15.23 7.62 33.14
CA ILE A 184 -16.68 7.83 33.19
C ILE A 184 -17.09 8.94 32.21
N HIS A 185 -16.32 10.03 32.16
CA HIS A 185 -16.56 11.13 31.24
C HIS A 185 -16.45 10.69 29.77
N ALA A 186 -15.37 9.97 29.43
CA ALA A 186 -15.18 9.45 28.07
C ALA A 186 -16.28 8.46 27.64
N GLU A 187 -16.76 7.62 28.57
CA GLU A 187 -17.87 6.69 28.30
C GLU A 187 -19.21 7.44 28.16
N PHE A 188 -19.43 8.50 28.93
CA PHE A 188 -20.58 9.40 28.77
C PHE A 188 -20.57 10.04 27.38
N ASP A 189 -19.44 10.63 26.94
CA ASP A 189 -19.29 11.25 25.62
C ASP A 189 -19.55 10.25 24.49
N ARG A 190 -19.02 9.04 24.62
CA ARG A 190 -19.27 7.95 23.66
C ARG A 190 -20.76 7.62 23.56
N ARG A 191 -21.45 7.51 24.70
CA ARG A 191 -22.90 7.25 24.74
C ARG A 191 -23.69 8.44 24.19
N ALA A 192 -23.23 9.66 24.40
CA ALA A 192 -23.83 10.87 23.86
C ALA A 192 -23.78 10.89 22.33
N GLN A 193 -22.61 10.59 21.75
CA GLN A 193 -22.42 10.48 20.30
C GLN A 193 -23.28 9.36 19.67
N LEU A 194 -23.52 8.28 20.41
CA LEU A 194 -24.38 7.18 19.99
C LEU A 194 -25.88 7.44 20.24
N GLY A 195 -26.24 8.59 20.81
CA GLY A 195 -27.64 8.92 21.16
C GLY A 195 -28.23 8.04 22.27
N LEU A 196 -27.38 7.41 23.09
CA LEU A 196 -27.75 6.48 24.16
C LEU A 196 -27.81 7.14 25.54
N ILE A 197 -27.56 8.44 25.63
CA ILE A 197 -27.76 9.20 26.86
C ILE A 197 -29.24 9.38 27.13
N ARG A 198 -29.68 9.01 28.35
CA ARG A 198 -31.03 9.29 28.79
C ARG A 198 -31.17 10.81 28.92
N PRO A 199 -32.20 11.45 28.33
CA PRO A 199 -32.47 12.86 28.60
C PRO A 199 -32.66 13.06 30.11
N GLU A 200 -32.15 14.16 30.65
CA GLU A 200 -32.39 14.52 32.05
C GLU A 200 -33.89 14.50 32.32
N ALA A 201 -34.31 13.73 33.33
CA ALA A 201 -35.68 13.75 33.78
C ALA A 201 -35.96 15.17 34.29
N GLN A 202 -36.88 15.87 33.64
CA GLN A 202 -37.20 17.28 33.95
C GLN A 202 -37.99 17.45 35.25
N ASP A 203 -38.14 16.42 36.07
CA ASP A 203 -38.74 16.54 37.40
C ASP A 203 -38.05 15.60 38.40
N PRO A 204 -37.51 16.12 39.52
CA PRO A 204 -37.00 15.27 40.60
C PRO A 204 -38.10 14.72 41.51
N TRP A 205 -39.38 15.04 41.25
CA TRP A 205 -40.54 14.65 42.08
C TRP A 205 -41.75 14.31 41.22
#